data_AF-A0A3P9QBY9-F1
#
_entry.id   AF-A0A3P9QBY9-F1
#
_cell.length_a   1.000
_cell.length_b   1.000
_cell.length_c   1.000
_cell.angle_alpha   90.00
_cell.angle_beta   90.00
_cell.angle_gamma   90.00
#
_symmetry.space_group_name_H-M   'P 1'
#
loop_
_entity.id
_entity.type
_entity.pdbx_description
1 polymer ?
#
loop_
_entity_poly.entity_id
_entity_poly.type
_entity_poly.pdbx_seq_one_letter_code
_entity_poly.pdbx_strand_id
1 'polypeptide(L)'
;MYNYYFFTCSLRQYFLYMPYYEDEDLIKPKKLLNPVKASRSHQELHRELLSSCRRGGSGVETKPELQRVLESRKRDQLIRQRKQEEEAHRKISPLEAELLKRHMKLEEGEHGDSMQKDRESNPEPSCCKAAALPAAPLCSPAFKHYNKNMI
;
A
#
# COMPACT_ATOMS: atom_id res chain seq x y z
N MET A 1 -73.69 34.31 -27.61
CA MET A 1 -72.71 34.56 -26.53
C MET A 1 -73.36 35.11 -25.26
N TYR A 2 -74.22 36.13 -25.33
CA TYR A 2 -74.91 36.70 -24.14
C TYR A 2 -75.73 35.69 -23.32
N ASN A 3 -76.41 34.73 -23.97
CA ASN A 3 -77.19 33.69 -23.27
C ASN A 3 -76.33 32.70 -22.48
N TYR A 4 -75.15 32.34 -22.99
CA TYR A 4 -74.23 31.45 -22.28
C TYR A 4 -73.61 32.15 -21.06
N TYR A 5 -73.28 33.44 -21.20
CA TYR A 5 -72.81 34.26 -20.09
C TYR A 5 -73.90 34.49 -19.03
N PHE A 6 -75.15 34.75 -19.44
CA PHE A 6 -76.27 34.90 -18.51
C PHE A 6 -76.59 33.60 -17.77
N PHE A 7 -76.55 32.46 -18.47
CA PHE A 7 -76.79 31.14 -17.89
C PHE A 7 -75.67 30.74 -16.91
N THR A 8 -74.40 30.95 -17.28
CA THR A 8 -73.26 30.68 -16.39
C THR A 8 -73.16 31.64 -15.21
N CYS A 9 -73.54 32.91 -15.38
CA CYS A 9 -73.59 33.87 -14.27
C CYS A 9 -74.75 33.55 -13.31
N SER A 10 -75.92 33.16 -13.83
CA SER A 10 -77.06 32.71 -13.03
C SER A 10 -76.76 31.40 -12.29
N LEU A 11 -76.10 30.42 -12.94
CA LEU A 11 -75.66 29.18 -12.29
C LEU A 11 -74.57 29.41 -11.24
N ARG A 12 -73.63 30.33 -11.47
CA ARG A 12 -72.63 30.73 -10.46
C ARG A 12 -73.27 31.44 -9.27
N GLN A 13 -74.27 32.28 -9.52
CA GLN A 13 -75.08 32.91 -8.47
C GLN A 13 -75.86 31.84 -7.68
N TYR A 14 -76.43 30.84 -8.35
CA TYR A 14 -77.12 29.71 -7.70
C TYR A 14 -76.19 28.85 -6.84
N PHE A 15 -74.97 28.58 -7.34
CA PHE A 15 -73.96 27.80 -6.62
C PHE A 15 -73.40 28.54 -5.39
N LEU A 16 -73.38 29.88 -5.41
CA LEU A 16 -73.00 30.71 -4.26
C LEU A 16 -74.15 31.00 -3.29
N TYR A 17 -75.41 30.88 -3.72
CA TYR A 17 -76.60 31.21 -2.93
C TYR A 17 -77.24 30.02 -2.19
N MET A 18 -76.74 28.79 -2.39
CA MET A 18 -77.23 27.60 -1.69
C MET A 18 -76.20 26.86 -0.82
N PRO A 19 -75.48 27.51 0.12
CA PRO A 19 -74.74 26.82 1.17
C PRO A 19 -75.57 26.60 2.46
N TYR A 20 -76.90 26.77 2.41
CA TYR A 20 -77.80 26.75 3.59
C TYR A 20 -78.88 25.66 3.56
N TYR A 21 -78.71 24.60 2.78
CA TYR A 21 -79.40 23.33 3.03
C TYR A 21 -78.42 22.39 3.69
N GLU A 22 -78.80 21.93 4.87
CA GLU A 22 -77.95 21.25 5.83
C GLU A 22 -77.14 20.11 5.22
N ASP A 23 -75.84 20.35 5.21
CA ASP A 23 -74.78 19.35 5.01
C ASP A 23 -74.48 18.63 6.34
N GLU A 24 -75.42 18.71 7.31
CA GLU A 24 -75.35 18.14 8.66
C GLU A 24 -75.70 16.64 8.68
N ASP A 25 -76.51 16.17 7.72
CA ASP A 25 -76.89 14.75 7.59
C ASP A 25 -76.02 13.96 6.58
N LEU A 26 -75.08 14.61 5.90
CA LEU A 26 -74.24 13.97 4.89
C LEU A 26 -72.94 13.44 5.52
N ILE A 27 -72.77 12.11 5.54
CA ILE A 27 -71.53 11.49 6.03
C ILE A 27 -70.37 11.89 5.14
N LYS A 28 -69.60 12.89 5.58
CA LYS A 28 -68.36 13.32 4.92
C LYS A 28 -67.34 12.18 5.02
N PRO A 29 -66.72 11.75 3.89
CA PRO A 29 -65.66 10.74 3.94
C PRO A 29 -64.55 11.19 4.87
N LYS A 30 -64.46 10.57 6.05
CA LYS A 30 -63.40 10.87 7.02
C LYS A 30 -62.09 10.35 6.44
N LYS A 31 -61.09 11.22 6.31
CA LYS A 31 -59.73 10.79 5.98
C LYS A 31 -59.23 9.90 7.11
N LEU A 32 -59.22 8.59 6.87
CA LEU A 32 -58.72 7.63 7.84
C LEU A 32 -57.23 7.92 8.07
N LEU A 33 -56.84 7.97 9.35
CA LEU A 33 -55.45 8.10 9.70
C LEU A 33 -54.74 6.79 9.36
N ASN A 34 -53.70 6.88 8.54
CA ASN A 34 -52.90 5.71 8.21
C ASN A 34 -52.26 5.17 9.50
N PRO A 35 -52.52 3.93 9.91
CA PRO A 35 -52.01 3.38 11.17
C PRO A 35 -50.47 3.40 11.26
N VAL A 36 -49.78 3.25 10.12
CA VAL A 36 -48.31 3.35 10.01
C VAL A 36 -47.84 4.77 10.27
N LYS A 37 -48.62 5.78 9.86
CA LYS A 37 -48.31 7.19 10.09
C LYS A 37 -48.87 7.69 11.43
N ALA A 38 -49.87 7.03 12.01
CA ALA A 38 -50.39 7.36 13.33
C ALA A 38 -49.44 6.88 14.45
N SER A 39 -48.76 5.75 14.25
CA SER A 39 -47.81 5.21 15.23
C SER A 39 -46.46 5.93 15.17
N ARG A 40 -46.18 6.76 16.18
CA ARG A 40 -44.87 7.43 16.34
C ARG A 40 -43.71 6.44 16.43
N SER A 41 -43.90 5.34 17.18
CA SER A 41 -42.88 4.30 17.35
C SER A 41 -42.51 3.65 16.01
N HIS A 42 -43.50 3.37 15.15
CA HIS A 42 -43.23 2.79 13.83
C HIS A 42 -42.44 3.75 12.94
N GLN A 43 -42.80 5.04 12.93
CA GLN A 43 -42.08 6.04 12.16
C GLN A 43 -40.64 6.23 12.65
N GLU A 44 -40.44 6.21 13.97
CA GLU A 44 -39.12 6.35 14.59
C GLU A 44 -38.21 5.19 14.23
N LEU A 45 -38.71 3.96 14.30
CA LEU A 45 -38.00 2.77 13.84
C LEU A 45 -37.65 2.87 12.35
N HIS A 46 -38.59 3.27 11.49
CA HIS A 46 -38.32 3.45 10.06
C HIS A 46 -37.20 4.46 9.80
N ARG A 47 -37.22 5.60 10.52
CA ARG A 47 -36.17 6.62 10.45
C ARG A 47 -34.83 6.08 10.90
N GLU A 48 -34.79 5.34 11.99
CA GLU A 48 -33.58 4.73 12.53
C GLU A 48 -32.97 3.70 11.57
N LEU A 49 -33.80 2.81 11.01
CA LEU A 49 -33.38 1.81 10.03
C LEU A 49 -32.78 2.46 8.77
N LEU A 50 -33.44 3.49 8.22
CA LEU A 50 -32.89 4.25 7.09
C LEU A 50 -31.59 4.98 7.46
N SER A 51 -31.50 5.50 8.68
CA SER A 51 -30.30 6.20 9.16
C SER A 51 -29.13 5.26 9.37
N SER A 52 -29.38 4.05 9.86
CA SER A 52 -28.40 2.97 10.01
C SER A 52 -27.90 2.52 8.63
N CYS A 53 -28.82 2.20 7.71
CA CYS A 53 -28.48 1.78 6.35
C CYS A 53 -27.67 2.83 5.58
N ARG A 54 -28.00 4.12 5.73
CA ARG A 54 -27.30 5.22 5.05
C ARG A 54 -25.92 5.54 5.63
N ARG A 55 -25.72 5.37 6.94
CA ARG A 55 -24.44 5.61 7.62
C ARG A 55 -23.53 4.38 7.66
N GLY A 56 -23.70 3.45 6.71
CA GLY A 56 -22.86 2.26 6.62
C GLY A 56 -23.09 1.24 7.73
N GLY A 57 -24.16 1.40 8.52
CA GLY A 57 -24.63 0.39 9.46
C GLY A 57 -25.16 -0.79 8.66
N SER A 58 -24.38 -1.86 8.65
CA SER A 58 -24.76 -3.18 8.15
C SER A 58 -26.16 -3.54 8.62
N GLY A 59 -27.12 -3.51 7.70
CA GLY A 59 -28.41 -4.14 7.93
C GLY A 59 -28.19 -5.61 8.25
N VAL A 60 -28.55 -6.00 9.46
CA VAL A 60 -28.94 -7.34 9.93
C VAL A 60 -28.49 -8.47 8.99
N GLU A 61 -27.36 -9.11 9.31
CA GLU A 61 -26.99 -10.47 8.88
C GLU A 61 -26.59 -10.76 7.42
N THR A 62 -26.23 -9.79 6.58
CA THR A 62 -25.64 -10.12 5.24
C THR A 62 -24.26 -9.54 4.97
N LYS A 63 -23.65 -8.87 5.95
CA LYS A 63 -22.37 -8.17 5.79
C LYS A 63 -21.26 -8.41 6.84
N PRO A 64 -21.19 -9.50 7.62
CA PRO A 64 -19.95 -9.86 8.31
C PRO A 64 -19.07 -10.83 7.53
N GLU A 65 -19.62 -11.85 6.86
CA GLU A 65 -18.81 -12.89 6.19
C GLU A 65 -18.23 -12.44 4.85
N LEU A 66 -19.08 -11.95 3.95
CA LEU A 66 -18.67 -11.60 2.59
C LEU A 66 -17.61 -10.49 2.58
N GLN A 67 -17.74 -9.49 3.45
CA GLN A 67 -16.75 -8.41 3.57
C GLN A 67 -15.39 -8.95 4.05
N ARG A 68 -15.37 -9.77 5.11
CA ARG A 68 -14.13 -10.39 5.58
C ARG A 68 -13.50 -11.29 4.53
N VAL A 69 -14.31 -12.04 3.78
CA VAL A 69 -13.83 -12.89 2.67
C VAL A 69 -13.22 -12.05 1.55
N LEU A 70 -13.86 -10.94 1.15
CA LEU A 70 -13.32 -10.04 0.12
C LEU A 70 -12.03 -9.35 0.58
N GLU A 71 -11.99 -8.86 1.82
CA GLU A 71 -10.78 -8.26 2.41
C GLU A 71 -9.66 -9.29 2.55
N SER A 72 -9.97 -10.52 2.95
CA SER A 72 -9.00 -11.63 2.99
C SER A 72 -8.47 -11.93 1.61
N ARG A 73 -9.34 -12.11 0.60
CA ARG A 73 -8.91 -12.37 -0.78
C ARG A 73 -8.00 -11.26 -1.32
N LYS A 74 -8.31 -10.00 -1.01
CA LYS A 74 -7.48 -8.84 -1.39
C LYS A 74 -6.11 -8.89 -0.72
N ARG A 75 -6.07 -9.16 0.60
CA ARG A 75 -4.81 -9.35 1.35
C ARG A 75 -4.00 -10.52 0.79
N ASP A 76 -4.63 -11.66 0.55
CA ASP A 76 -3.98 -12.87 0.02
C ASP A 76 -3.42 -12.65 -1.39
N GLN A 77 -4.10 -11.87 -2.23
CA GLN A 77 -3.62 -11.50 -3.55
C GLN A 77 -2.35 -10.63 -3.46
N LEU A 78 -2.36 -9.60 -2.60
CA LEU A 78 -1.19 -8.75 -2.35
C LEU A 78 0.00 -9.56 -1.81
N ILE A 79 -0.25 -10.48 -0.87
CA ILE A 79 0.79 -11.36 -0.31
C ILE A 79 1.35 -12.27 -1.40
N ARG A 80 0.50 -12.90 -2.23
CA ARG A 80 0.96 -13.73 -3.35
C ARG A 80 1.80 -12.95 -4.35
N GLN A 81 1.39 -11.72 -4.68
CA GLN A 81 2.13 -10.87 -5.61
C GLN A 81 3.51 -10.49 -5.05
N ARG A 82 3.57 -10.04 -3.80
CA ARG A 82 4.85 -9.76 -3.13
C ARG A 82 5.74 -11.00 -3.03
N LYS A 83 5.15 -12.16 -2.72
CA LYS A 83 5.90 -13.42 -2.65
C LYS A 83 6.47 -13.82 -4.02
N GLN A 84 5.72 -13.64 -5.10
CA GLN A 84 6.22 -13.90 -6.46
C GLN A 84 7.34 -12.94 -6.86
N GLU A 85 7.21 -11.66 -6.53
CA GLU A 85 8.24 -10.65 -6.74
C GLU A 85 9.49 -10.97 -5.91
N GLU A 86 9.34 -11.24 -4.61
CA GLU A 86 10.44 -11.69 -3.76
C GLU A 86 11.05 -13.00 -4.25
N GLU A 87 10.29 -13.98 -4.73
CA GLU A 87 10.85 -15.20 -5.30
C GLU A 87 11.58 -14.93 -6.62
N ALA A 88 11.13 -13.96 -7.42
CA ALA A 88 11.85 -13.51 -8.61
C ALA A 88 13.16 -12.78 -8.27
N HIS A 89 13.18 -12.00 -7.18
CA HIS A 89 14.37 -11.31 -6.70
C HIS A 89 15.32 -12.23 -5.90
N ARG A 90 14.79 -13.15 -5.10
CA ARG A 90 15.55 -14.16 -4.32
C ARG A 90 16.13 -15.25 -5.20
N LYS A 91 15.57 -15.47 -6.40
CA LYS A 91 16.35 -15.97 -7.53
C LYS A 91 17.33 -14.88 -7.96
N ILE A 92 18.24 -14.52 -7.05
CA ILE A 92 19.50 -13.89 -7.40
C ILE A 92 19.99 -14.71 -8.58
N SER A 93 20.20 -14.05 -9.72
CA SER A 93 20.68 -14.75 -10.92
C SER A 93 21.89 -15.58 -10.50
N PRO A 94 22.05 -16.84 -10.94
CA PRO A 94 23.23 -17.62 -10.59
C PRO A 94 24.54 -16.84 -10.79
N LEU A 95 24.55 -15.92 -11.76
CA LEU A 95 25.59 -14.94 -12.01
C LEU A 95 25.79 -13.90 -10.88
N GLU A 96 24.72 -13.31 -10.35
CA GLU A 96 24.78 -12.30 -9.30
C GLU A 96 25.28 -12.89 -7.97
N ALA A 97 24.92 -14.15 -7.67
CA ALA A 97 25.47 -14.88 -6.53
C ALA A 97 26.97 -15.15 -6.70
N GLU A 98 27.40 -15.52 -7.91
CA GLU A 98 28.81 -15.71 -8.26
C GLU A 98 29.61 -14.40 -8.17
N LEU A 99 29.03 -13.28 -8.62
CA LEU A 99 29.64 -11.94 -8.52
C LEU A 99 29.86 -11.51 -7.07
N LEU A 100 28.86 -11.71 -6.20
CA LEU A 100 28.97 -11.39 -4.77
C LEU A 100 30.09 -12.22 -4.11
N LYS A 101 30.16 -13.52 -4.44
CA LYS A 101 31.20 -14.42 -3.94
C LYS A 101 32.60 -14.00 -4.39
N ARG A 102 32.76 -13.51 -5.62
CA ARG A 102 34.04 -12.97 -6.11
C ARG A 102 34.41 -11.67 -5.39
N HIS A 103 33.43 -10.80 -5.14
CA HIS A 103 33.67 -9.54 -4.45
C HIS A 103 34.19 -9.77 -3.02
N MET A 104 33.53 -10.63 -2.24
CA MET A 104 34.00 -11.02 -0.90
C MET A 104 35.43 -11.59 -0.94
N LYS A 105 35.74 -12.44 -1.91
CA LYS A 105 37.07 -13.06 -2.03
C LYS A 105 38.17 -12.03 -2.35
N LEU A 106 37.86 -11.00 -3.13
CA LEU A 106 38.79 -9.91 -3.42
C LEU A 106 39.00 -9.04 -2.17
N GLU A 107 37.93 -8.70 -1.45
CA GLU A 107 37.98 -7.91 -0.23
C GLU A 107 38.80 -8.60 0.89
N GLU A 108 38.62 -9.92 1.06
CA GLU A 108 39.44 -10.73 1.97
C GLU A 108 40.93 -10.74 1.59
N GLY A 109 41.25 -10.78 0.29
CA GLY A 109 42.62 -10.71 -0.22
C GLY A 109 43.26 -9.33 -0.02
N GLU A 110 42.51 -8.26 -0.28
CA GLU A 110 42.96 -6.88 -0.09
C GLU A 110 43.23 -6.57 1.40
N HIS A 111 42.47 -7.16 2.33
CA HIS A 111 42.73 -7.07 3.77
C HIS A 111 43.94 -7.90 4.24
N GLY A 112 44.19 -9.05 3.63
CA GLY A 112 45.40 -9.85 3.88
C GLY A 112 46.68 -9.17 3.38
N ASP A 113 46.63 -8.60 2.18
CA ASP A 113 47.77 -7.95 1.53
C ASP A 113 48.13 -6.61 2.20
N SER A 114 47.13 -5.84 2.69
CA SER A 114 47.39 -4.59 3.43
C SER A 114 48.13 -4.85 4.75
N MET A 115 47.78 -5.90 5.49
CA MET A 115 48.48 -6.29 6.73
C MET A 115 49.93 -6.78 6.50
N GLN A 116 50.24 -7.34 5.34
CA GLN A 116 51.61 -7.71 4.97
C GLN A 116 52.43 -6.51 4.48
N LYS A 117 51.80 -5.60 3.72
CA LYS A 117 52.47 -4.40 3.20
C LYS A 117 52.86 -3.41 4.30
N ASP A 118 52.04 -3.29 5.34
CA ASP A 118 52.33 -2.45 6.51
C ASP A 118 53.45 -3.02 7.41
N ARG A 119 53.75 -4.32 7.31
CA ARG A 119 54.89 -4.96 8.01
C ARG A 119 56.21 -4.87 7.24
N GLU A 120 56.17 -4.87 5.91
CA GLU A 120 57.36 -4.80 5.05
C GLU A 120 57.86 -3.34 4.84
N SER A 121 57.02 -2.32 5.06
CA SER A 121 57.36 -0.92 4.78
C SER A 121 58.03 -0.14 5.92
N ASN A 122 58.44 -0.79 7.02
CA ASN A 122 59.13 -0.11 8.13
C ASN A 122 60.45 -0.80 8.55
N PRO A 123 61.57 -0.55 7.86
CA PRO A 123 62.89 -0.86 8.39
C PRO A 123 63.38 0.31 9.25
N GLU A 124 63.20 0.25 10.57
CA GLU A 124 63.82 1.18 11.52
C GLU A 124 65.24 0.71 11.90
N PRO A 125 66.23 1.63 12.05
CA PRO A 125 67.65 1.31 12.09
C PRO A 125 68.13 1.04 13.52
N SER A 126 68.43 -0.22 13.85
CA SER A 126 69.00 -0.53 15.18
C SER A 126 70.53 -0.56 15.15
N CYS A 127 71.13 0.33 15.95
CA CYS A 127 72.56 0.40 16.17
C CYS A 127 73.11 -0.82 16.92
N CYS A 128 74.33 -1.19 16.52
CA CYS A 128 75.39 -1.76 17.34
C CYS A 128 75.26 -3.26 17.70
N LYS A 129 76.13 -4.07 17.07
CA LYS A 129 76.94 -5.10 17.74
C LYS A 129 78.17 -5.41 16.87
N ALA A 130 79.28 -4.78 17.23
CA ALA A 130 80.60 -5.21 16.80
C ALA A 130 80.94 -6.52 17.52
N ALA A 131 81.13 -7.59 16.76
CA ALA A 131 81.86 -8.78 17.20
C ALA A 131 82.87 -9.10 16.11
N ALA A 132 84.14 -8.91 16.46
CA ALA A 132 85.30 -9.20 15.61
C ALA A 132 85.36 -10.67 15.24
N LEU A 133 85.79 -10.98 14.01
CA LEU A 133 86.46 -12.23 13.56
C LEU A 133 86.98 -12.00 12.11
N PRO A 134 87.99 -12.75 11.64
CA PRO A 134 89.32 -12.20 11.38
C PRO A 134 89.63 -11.91 9.90
N ALA A 135 90.79 -11.29 9.70
CA ALA A 135 91.32 -10.78 8.46
C ALA A 135 91.57 -11.82 7.34
N ALA A 136 91.39 -11.32 6.11
CA ALA A 136 92.02 -11.65 4.83
C ALA A 136 91.43 -12.80 3.98
N PRO A 137 91.66 -12.82 2.64
CA PRO A 137 92.29 -11.82 1.77
C PRO A 137 91.38 -11.33 0.60
N LEU A 138 91.78 -10.20 0.02
CA LEU A 138 91.21 -9.62 -1.19
C LEU A 138 91.33 -10.60 -2.37
N CYS A 139 90.22 -10.82 -3.08
CA CYS A 139 90.25 -11.31 -4.45
C CYS A 139 89.10 -10.67 -5.25
N SER A 140 89.41 -9.57 -5.95
CA SER A 140 88.75 -9.23 -7.21
C SER A 140 89.50 -9.96 -8.33
N PRO A 141 89.03 -10.03 -9.60
CA PRO A 141 87.74 -9.67 -10.19
C PRO A 141 87.19 -10.77 -11.15
N ALA A 142 85.99 -10.59 -11.72
CA ALA A 142 85.77 -10.83 -13.17
C ALA A 142 84.33 -10.50 -13.57
N PHE A 143 84.17 -9.32 -14.17
CA PHE A 143 83.07 -9.00 -15.06
C PHE A 143 83.11 -9.96 -16.25
N LYS A 144 82.10 -10.82 -16.41
CA LYS A 144 81.86 -11.50 -17.69
C LYS A 144 80.50 -11.07 -18.20
N HIS A 145 80.55 -10.02 -19.01
CA HIS A 145 79.54 -9.70 -19.99
C HIS A 145 79.32 -10.94 -20.87
N TYR A 146 78.11 -11.48 -20.90
CA TYR A 146 77.72 -12.44 -21.93
C TYR A 146 76.39 -12.02 -22.53
N ASN A 147 76.50 -11.24 -23.60
CA ASN A 147 75.48 -11.07 -24.59
C ASN A 147 75.64 -12.22 -25.58
N LYS A 148 74.61 -13.03 -25.78
CA LYS A 148 74.45 -13.85 -26.98
C LYS A 148 72.97 -14.09 -27.21
N ASN A 149 72.43 -13.25 -28.08
CA ASN A 149 71.38 -13.64 -29.02
C ASN A 149 71.69 -15.05 -29.55
N MET A 150 70.74 -15.98 -29.41
CA MET A 150 70.67 -17.18 -30.23
C MET A 150 69.20 -17.44 -30.56
N ILE A 151 68.90 -17.12 -31.82
CA ILE A 151 67.96 -17.75 -32.77
C ILE A 151 66.55 -18.01 -32.25
#